data_AF-A0A7X7E9W4-F1
#
_entry.id   AF-A0A7X7E9W4-F1
#
_cell.length_a   1.000
_cell.length_b   1.000
_cell.length_c   1.000
_cell.angle_alpha   90.00
_cell.angle_beta   90.00
_cell.angle_gamma   90.00
#
_symmetry.space_group_name_H-M   'P 1'
#
loop_
_entity.id
_entity.type
_entity.pdbx_description
1 polymer ?
#
loop_
_entity_poly.entity_id
_entity_poly.type
_entity_poly.pdbx_seq_one_letter_code
_entity_poly.pdbx_strand_id
1 'polypeptide(L)' 'MNTKLTLRLDDRLIASAKRHSAESGRSISQLVSDFFAFIEMESGEVEVTPRVRSLRGVLAGSGLDVSDYKRHLEEKYL' A
#
# COMPACT_ATOMS: atom_id res chain seq x y z
N MET A 1 -12.23 -16.14 -14.67
CA MET A 1 -13.19 -17.07 -14.03
C MET A 1 -13.83 -16.35 -12.85
N ASN A 2 -15.15 -16.38 -12.69
CA ASN A 2 -15.80 -15.83 -11.49
C ASN A 2 -15.97 -16.94 -10.45
N THR A 3 -15.22 -16.88 -9.36
CA THR A 3 -15.33 -17.76 -8.21
C THR A 3 -16.08 -17.06 -7.08
N LYS A 4 -16.95 -17.80 -6.37
CA LYS A 4 -17.76 -17.26 -5.28
C LYS A 4 -17.11 -17.58 -3.94
N LEU A 5 -16.82 -16.54 -3.16
CA LEU A 5 -16.41 -16.65 -1.75
C LEU A 5 -17.67 -16.57 -0.86
N THR A 6 -17.81 -17.51 0.07
CA THR A 6 -18.88 -17.49 1.07
C THR A 6 -18.27 -17.33 2.45
N LEU A 7 -18.66 -16.27 3.16
CA LEU A 7 -18.15 -15.93 4.50
C LEU A 7 -19.23 -16.20 5.55
N ARG A 8 -18.81 -16.68 6.72
CA ARG A 8 -19.66 -16.72 7.93
C ARG A 8 -19.37 -15.46 8.73
N LEU A 9 -20.40 -14.66 8.97
CA LEU A 9 -20.33 -13.35 9.64
C LEU A 9 -21.55 -13.20 10.54
N ASP A 10 -21.43 -12.38 11.57
CA ASP A 10 -22.57 -12.03 12.41
C ASP A 10 -23.64 -11.26 11.62
N ASP A 11 -24.91 -11.53 11.91
CA ASP A 11 -26.05 -10.90 11.22
C ASP A 11 -26.00 -9.37 11.26
N ARG A 12 -25.51 -8.80 12.38
CA ARG A 12 -25.32 -7.35 12.55
C ARG A 12 -24.29 -6.79 11.55
N LEU A 13 -23.22 -7.51 11.30
CA LEU A 13 -22.20 -7.13 10.32
C LEU A 13 -22.75 -7.24 8.90
N ILE A 14 -23.52 -8.29 8.59
CA ILE A 14 -24.18 -8.44 7.28
C ILE A 14 -25.11 -7.26 7.02
N ALA A 15 -25.93 -6.88 8.01
CA ALA A 15 -26.84 -5.73 7.90
C ALA A 15 -26.08 -4.41 7.69
N SER A 16 -24.98 -4.22 8.44
CA SER A 16 -24.13 -3.03 8.30
C SER A 16 -23.49 -2.92 6.92
N ALA A 17 -22.93 -4.02 6.41
CA ALA A 17 -22.30 -4.07 5.09
C ALA A 17 -23.30 -3.77 3.97
N LYS A 18 -24.52 -4.31 4.05
CA LYS A 18 -25.60 -4.03 3.07
C LYS A 18 -26.00 -2.56 3.07
N ARG A 19 -26.18 -1.95 4.25
CA ARG A 19 -26.51 -0.53 4.36
C ARG A 19 -25.41 0.34 3.76
N HIS A 20 -24.16 0.11 4.13
CA HIS A 20 -23.04 0.87 3.60
C HIS A 20 -22.91 0.73 2.08
N SER A 21 -23.06 -0.49 1.55
CA SER A 21 -23.06 -0.78 0.11
C SER A 21 -24.15 0.00 -0.64
N ALA A 22 -25.34 0.12 -0.06
CA ALA A 22 -26.44 0.90 -0.64
C ALA A 22 -26.16 2.41 -0.61
N GLU A 23 -25.64 2.93 0.50
CA GLU A 23 -25.29 4.35 0.65
C GLU A 23 -24.12 4.75 -0.26
N SER A 24 -23.12 3.89 -0.42
CA SER A 24 -21.92 4.15 -1.21
C SER A 24 -22.10 3.86 -2.71
N GLY A 25 -23.22 3.25 -3.12
CA GLY A 25 -23.47 2.81 -4.50
C GLY A 25 -22.51 1.72 -5.01
N ARG A 26 -21.78 1.05 -4.11
CA ARG A 26 -20.79 0.01 -4.46
C ARG A 26 -21.29 -1.34 -3.98
N SER A 27 -21.13 -2.39 -4.80
CA SER A 27 -21.51 -3.73 -4.35
C SER A 27 -20.61 -4.22 -3.21
N ILE A 28 -21.15 -5.06 -2.32
CA ILE A 28 -20.35 -5.70 -1.26
C ILE A 28 -19.16 -6.47 -1.86
N SER A 29 -19.33 -7.13 -3.00
CA SER A 29 -18.25 -7.81 -3.70
C SER A 29 -17.12 -6.85 -4.09
N GLN A 30 -17.46 -5.64 -4.58
CA GLN A 30 -16.46 -4.61 -4.89
C GLN A 30 -15.69 -4.18 -3.64
N LEU A 31 -16.41 -3.90 -2.55
CA LEU A 31 -15.81 -3.46 -1.28
C LEU A 31 -14.83 -4.50 -0.72
N VAL A 32 -15.22 -5.78 -0.77
CA VAL A 32 -14.37 -6.89 -0.30
C VAL A 32 -13.16 -7.11 -1.22
N SER A 33 -13.34 -6.99 -2.54
CA SER A 33 -12.23 -7.07 -3.51
C SER A 33 -11.21 -5.95 -3.28
N ASP A 34 -11.67 -4.70 -3.09
CA ASP A 34 -10.80 -3.56 -2.82
C ASP A 34 -10.00 -3.77 -1.52
N PHE A 35 -10.65 -4.32 -0.49
CA PHE A 35 -10.00 -4.64 0.78
C PHE A 35 -8.95 -5.74 0.65
N PHE A 36 -9.23 -6.81 -0.10
CA PHE A 36 -8.23 -7.87 -0.33
C PHE A 36 -7.05 -7.39 -1.16
N ALA A 37 -7.27 -6.54 -2.17
CA ALA A 37 -6.19 -5.91 -2.92
C ALA A 37 -5.31 -5.03 -2.02
N PHE A 38 -5.92 -4.32 -1.07
CA PHE A 38 -5.19 -3.54 -0.08
C PHE A 38 -4.32 -4.43 0.83
N ILE A 39 -4.86 -5.53 1.36
CA ILE A 39 -4.09 -6.49 2.17
C ILE A 39 -2.92 -7.06 1.36
N GLU A 40 -3.14 -7.44 0.11
CA GLU A 40 -2.10 -7.97 -0.76
C GLU A 40 -0.97 -6.96 -0.96
N MET A 41 -1.31 -5.69 -1.17
CA MET A 41 -0.36 -4.59 -1.31
C MET A 41 0.46 -4.33 -0.03
N GLU A 42 -0.15 -4.40 1.15
CA GLU A 42 0.57 -4.27 2.44
C GLU A 42 1.42 -5.50 2.76
N SER A 43 1.00 -6.69 2.34
CA SER A 43 1.70 -7.95 2.62
C SER A 43 2.90 -8.21 1.71
N GLY A 44 3.01 -7.48 0.60
CA GLY A 44 4.18 -7.52 -0.25
C GLY A 44 5.36 -6.85 0.46
N GLU A 45 6.42 -7.60 0.75
CA GLU A 45 7.74 -6.97 0.75
C GLU A 45 7.85 -6.22 -0.57
N VAL A 46 8.01 -4.89 -0.53
CA VAL A 46 8.23 -4.11 -1.75
C VAL A 46 9.45 -4.74 -2.41
N GLU A 47 9.23 -5.49 -3.49
CA GLU A 47 10.31 -6.08 -4.26
C GLU A 47 11.07 -4.93 -4.91
N VAL A 48 12.06 -4.44 -4.18
CA VAL A 48 12.98 -3.44 -4.67
C VAL A 48 13.80 -4.09 -5.77
N THR A 49 13.86 -3.41 -6.92
CA THR A 49 14.69 -3.85 -8.05
C THR A 49 16.13 -4.09 -7.57
N PRO A 50 16.91 -4.97 -8.23
CA PRO A 50 18.27 -5.28 -7.82
C PRO A 50 19.16 -4.04 -7.59
N ARG A 51 18.98 -2.99 -8.41
CA ARG A 51 19.68 -1.70 -8.26
C ARG A 51 19.27 -0.93 -7.01
N VAL A 52 17.98 -0.90 -6.69
CA VAL A 52 17.51 -0.23 -5.46
C VAL A 52 17.98 -1.02 -4.23
N ARG A 53 17.96 -2.35 -4.31
CA ARG A 53 18.50 -3.23 -3.26
C ARG A 53 19.99 -2.98 -3.01
N SER A 54 20.80 -2.79 -4.05
CA SER A 54 22.24 -2.51 -3.90
C SER A 54 22.53 -1.13 -3.32
N LEU A 55 21.62 -0.17 -3.45
CA LEU A 55 21.77 1.19 -2.91
C LEU A 55 21.20 1.34 -1.50
N ARG A 56 20.25 0.47 -1.11
CA ARG A 56 19.62 0.52 0.21
C ARG A 56 20.68 0.34 1.31
N GLY A 57 20.82 1.35 2.17
CA GLY A 57 21.73 1.32 3.30
C GLY A 57 23.19 1.70 2.98
N VAL A 58 23.52 2.06 1.73
CA VAL A 58 24.90 2.46 1.35
C VAL A 58 25.41 3.69 2.11
N LEU A 59 24.50 4.54 2.58
CA LEU A 59 24.79 5.72 3.40
C LEU A 59 24.53 5.49 4.90
N ALA A 60 24.25 4.26 5.33
CA ALA A 60 24.04 3.98 6.74
C ALA A 60 25.33 4.25 7.54
N GLY A 61 25.26 5.15 8.52
CA GLY A 61 26.41 5.53 9.35
C GLY A 61 27.41 6.47 8.69
N SER A 62 27.11 7.01 7.51
CA SER A 62 28.00 7.98 6.82
C SER A 62 28.05 9.35 7.48
N GLY A 63 27.10 9.65 8.39
CA GLY A 63 26.93 10.97 8.99
C GLY A 63 26.38 12.03 8.02
N LEU A 64 26.13 11.66 6.76
CA LEU A 64 25.55 12.56 5.76
C LEU A 64 24.06 12.76 6.01
N ASP A 65 23.62 14.00 5.83
CA ASP A 65 22.22 14.37 5.96
C ASP A 65 21.66 15.04 4.70
N VAL A 66 20.40 15.48 4.80
CA VAL A 66 19.69 16.13 3.69
C VAL A 66 20.32 17.47 3.31
N SER A 67 20.97 18.15 4.26
CA SER A 67 21.65 19.43 4.05
C SER A 67 22.88 19.24 3.16
N ASP A 68 23.63 18.16 3.34
CA ASP A 68 24.77 17.83 2.48
C ASP A 68 24.34 17.63 1.03
N TYR A 69 23.20 16.95 0.83
CA TYR A 69 22.62 16.79 -0.51
C TYR A 69 22.19 18.12 -1.13
N LYS A 70 21.54 19.00 -0.35
CA LYS A 70 21.14 20.33 -0.83
C LYS A 70 22.34 21.19 -1.22
N ARG A 71 23.39 21.21 -0.40
CA ARG A 71 24.65 21.91 -0.72
C ARG A 71 25.28 21.39 -2.00
N HIS A 72 25.31 20.07 -2.19
CA HIS A 72 25.79 19.48 -3.46
C HIS A 72 24.97 19.94 -4.67
N LEU A 73 23.65 20.04 -4.56
CA LEU A 73 22.81 20.53 -5.65
C LEU A 73 23.08 22.00 -5.96
N GLU A 74 23.28 22.83 -4.94
CA GLU A 74 23.66 24.23 -5.14
C GLU A 74 25.00 24.34 -5.88
N GLU A 75 26.05 23.68 -5.40
CA GLU A 75 27.38 23.69 -6.06
C GLU A 75 27.36 23.15 -7.49
N LYS A 76 26.45 22.22 -7.79
CA LYS A 76 26.37 21.59 -9.12
C LYS A 76 25.62 22.44 -10.13
N TYR A 77 24.68 23.27 -9.70
CA TYR A 77 23.71 23.93 -10.57
C TYR A 77 23.65 25.47 -10.44
N LEU A 78 24.20 26.05 -9.37
CA LEU A 78 24.33 27.50 -9.15
C LEU A 78 25.81 27.92 -9.16
#